data_AF-A0A482Z7Y2-F1
#
_entry.id   AF-A0A482Z7Y2-F1
#
_cell.length_a   1.000
_cell.length_b   1.000
_cell.length_c   1.000
_cell.angle_alpha   90.00
_cell.angle_beta   90.00
_cell.angle_gamma   90.00
#
_symmetry.space_group_name_H-M   'P 1'
#
loop_
_entity.id
_entity.type
_entity.pdbx_description
1 polymer ?
#
loop_
_entity_poly.entity_id
_entity_poly.type
_entity_poly.pdbx_seq_one_letter_code
_entity_poly.pdbx_strand_id
1 'polypeptide(L)'
;MYIKSLIVFFLAMVAMAVASPPSYERHCGRKCDLNICSTTFCLPLTERECKGKIRQGAGYCSCCKNCIIPLPKGSPCNPNPGYGIPEPVPYCDEGLTCDCRTNGVFHVEAAHSFQ
;
A
#
# COMPACT_ATOMS: atom_id res chain seq x y z
N MET A 1 31.28 -29.56 25.35
CA MET A 1 30.01 -28.78 25.40
C MET A 1 29.94 -27.67 24.34
N TYR A 2 30.67 -27.74 23.21
CA TYR A 2 30.68 -26.68 22.18
C TYR A 2 29.64 -26.87 21.05
N ILE A 3 29.14 -28.10 20.87
CA ILE A 3 28.25 -28.46 19.75
C ILE A 3 26.83 -27.88 19.96
N LYS A 4 26.34 -27.81 21.21
CA LYS A 4 25.02 -27.22 21.53
C LYS A 4 24.96 -25.71 21.24
N SER A 5 26.04 -24.96 21.49
CA SER A 5 26.07 -23.52 21.23
C SER A 5 26.09 -23.16 19.74
N LEU A 6 26.73 -23.98 18.91
CA LEU A 6 26.77 -23.76 17.45
C LEU A 6 25.40 -23.97 16.80
N ILE A 7 24.60 -24.92 17.29
CA ILE A 7 23.26 -25.21 16.77
C ILE A 7 22.29 -24.06 17.08
N VAL A 8 22.39 -23.45 18.28
CA VAL A 8 21.57 -22.29 18.66
C VAL A 8 21.91 -21.07 17.80
N PHE A 9 23.19 -20.88 17.48
CA PHE A 9 23.65 -19.77 16.62
C PHE A 9 23.15 -19.92 15.17
N PHE A 10 23.16 -21.14 14.63
CA PHE A 10 22.63 -21.42 13.30
C PHE A 10 21.11 -21.27 13.22
N LEU A 11 20.36 -21.69 14.24
CA LEU A 11 18.91 -21.49 14.29
C LEU A 11 18.51 -20.01 14.38
N ALA A 12 19.31 -19.17 15.06
CA ALA A 12 19.07 -17.73 15.12
C ALA A 12 19.27 -17.03 13.76
N MET A 13 20.17 -17.54 12.92
CA MET A 13 20.44 -16.97 11.58
C MET A 13 19.37 -17.33 10.54
N VAL A 14 18.69 -18.48 10.70
CA VAL A 14 17.60 -18.89 9.77
C VAL A 14 16.34 -18.03 9.95
N ALA A 15 16.16 -17.38 11.11
CA ALA A 15 15.01 -16.50 11.36
C ALA A 15 15.09 -15.14 10.64
N MET A 16 16.25 -14.76 10.07
CA MET A 16 16.41 -13.46 9.40
C MET A 16 16.20 -13.50 7.88
N ALA A 17 15.85 -14.67 7.32
CA ALA A 17 15.63 -14.84 5.89
C ALA A 17 14.15 -14.66 5.49
N VAL A 18 13.53 -13.55 5.89
CA VAL A 18 12.32 -13.03 5.22
C VAL A 18 12.35 -11.50 5.16
N ALA A 19 13.46 -10.93 4.66
CA ALA A 19 13.39 -9.61 4.04
C ALA A 19 12.68 -9.76 2.68
N SER A 20 11.37 -10.07 2.71
CA SER A 20 10.53 -9.90 1.53
C SER A 20 10.63 -8.44 1.13
N PRO A 21 10.97 -8.12 -0.14
CA PRO A 21 10.89 -6.75 -0.59
C PRO A 21 9.46 -6.29 -0.29
N PRO A 22 9.28 -5.17 0.42
CA PRO A 22 7.96 -4.61 0.67
C PRO A 22 7.19 -4.61 -0.65
N SER A 23 6.01 -5.26 -0.66
CA SER A 23 5.35 -5.72 -1.89
C SER A 23 4.80 -4.60 -2.80
N TYR A 24 5.24 -3.36 -2.61
CA TYR A 24 4.94 -2.20 -3.45
C TYR A 24 5.77 -2.14 -4.73
N GLU A 25 6.74 -3.05 -4.98
CA GLU A 25 7.72 -2.86 -6.08
C GLU A 25 7.07 -2.62 -7.44
N ARG A 26 5.78 -2.93 -7.61
CA ARG A 26 4.98 -2.20 -8.58
C ARG A 26 3.60 -1.81 -8.05
N HIS A 27 3.29 -0.52 -7.91
CA HIS A 27 1.91 -0.02 -7.83
C HIS A 27 1.19 -0.41 -9.12
N CYS A 28 0.73 -1.66 -9.18
CA CYS A 28 0.09 -2.30 -10.32
C CYS A 28 0.82 -2.05 -11.64
N GLY A 29 2.11 -2.38 -11.67
CA GLY A 29 3.00 -2.19 -12.83
C GLY A 29 3.99 -1.01 -12.72
N ARG A 30 3.87 -0.12 -11.73
CA ARG A 30 4.75 1.04 -11.55
C ARG A 30 5.84 0.88 -10.50
N LYS A 31 7.11 0.93 -10.91
CA LYS A 31 8.24 0.97 -9.96
C LYS A 31 8.16 2.21 -9.08
N CYS A 32 7.89 1.99 -7.80
CA CYS A 32 7.85 3.01 -6.78
C CYS A 32 9.06 2.81 -5.88
N ASP A 33 9.91 3.83 -5.76
CA ASP A 33 10.95 3.81 -4.73
C ASP A 33 10.27 3.95 -3.36
N LEU A 34 10.78 3.28 -2.33
CA LEU A 34 10.34 3.44 -0.93
C LEU A 34 10.30 4.90 -0.50
N ASN A 35 11.26 5.67 -0.98
CA ASN A 35 11.48 7.03 -0.53
C ASN A 35 10.77 8.06 -1.42
N ILE A 36 10.07 7.65 -2.47
CA ILE A 36 9.47 8.62 -3.41
C ILE A 36 8.42 9.50 -2.74
N CYS A 37 7.71 8.98 -1.73
CA CYS A 37 6.69 9.75 -1.02
C CYS A 37 7.25 10.86 -0.13
N SER A 38 8.53 10.80 0.26
CA SER A 38 9.16 11.86 1.06
C SER A 38 9.55 13.08 0.21
N THR A 39 9.77 12.88 -1.09
CA THR A 39 10.17 13.92 -2.04
C THR A 39 9.02 14.37 -2.95
N THR A 40 7.90 13.64 -2.95
CA THR A 40 6.72 13.98 -3.76
C THR A 40 6.01 15.19 -3.18
N PHE A 41 5.89 16.25 -3.98
CA PHE A 41 5.04 17.38 -3.64
C PHE A 41 3.56 17.00 -3.80
N CYS A 42 2.78 17.22 -2.74
CA CYS A 42 1.34 16.98 -2.71
C CYS A 42 0.60 18.28 -2.43
N LEU A 43 -0.46 18.53 -3.19
CA LEU A 43 -1.37 19.63 -2.88
C LEU A 43 -2.05 19.37 -1.53
N PRO A 44 -2.23 20.41 -0.69
CA PRO A 44 -2.94 20.25 0.56
C PRO A 44 -4.41 19.93 0.26
N LEU A 45 -4.91 18.87 0.91
CA LEU A 45 -6.30 18.48 0.86
C LEU A 45 -6.94 18.78 2.21
N THR A 46 -7.98 19.61 2.23
CA THR A 46 -8.71 19.95 3.47
C THR A 46 -10.01 19.16 3.60
N GLU A 47 -10.47 18.96 4.85
CA GLU A 47 -11.75 18.30 5.12
C GLU A 47 -12.96 19.04 4.53
N ARG A 48 -12.84 20.35 4.30
CA ARG A 48 -13.91 21.16 3.71
C ARG A 48 -14.12 20.88 2.24
N GLU A 49 -13.08 20.46 1.53
CA GLU A 49 -13.13 20.17 0.10
C GLU A 49 -13.56 18.73 -0.17
N CYS A 50 -13.34 17.83 0.80
CA CYS A 50 -13.63 16.42 0.67
C CYS A 50 -15.01 16.06 1.24
N LYS A 51 -15.96 15.68 0.36
CA LYS A 51 -17.28 15.15 0.75
C LYS A 51 -17.26 13.65 1.15
N GLY A 52 -16.07 13.06 1.25
CA GLY A 52 -15.86 11.64 1.52
C GLY A 52 -14.84 11.45 2.64
N LYS A 53 -14.01 10.42 2.53
CA LYS A 53 -12.96 10.13 3.50
C LYS A 53 -11.59 10.53 2.96
N ILE A 54 -10.79 11.22 3.77
CA ILE A 54 -9.41 11.56 3.38
C ILE A 54 -8.48 10.37 3.66
N ARG A 55 -7.81 9.87 2.61
CA ARG A 55 -6.86 8.75 2.68
C ARG A 55 -5.72 8.91 1.67
N GLN A 56 -4.60 8.22 1.89
CA GLN A 56 -3.57 8.11 0.84
C GLN A 56 -4.12 7.31 -0.34
N GLY A 57 -3.75 7.70 -1.56
CA GLY A 57 -4.33 7.11 -2.76
C GLY A 57 -4.29 7.99 -4.01
N ALA A 58 -3.61 9.14 -3.97
CA ALA A 58 -3.47 10.04 -5.11
C ALA A 58 -2.01 10.34 -5.45
N GLY A 59 -1.79 10.88 -6.65
CA GLY A 59 -0.47 11.25 -7.14
C GLY A 59 0.41 10.05 -7.52
N TYR A 60 1.68 10.33 -7.77
CA TYR A 60 2.65 9.29 -8.10
C TYR A 60 2.80 8.33 -6.91
N CYS A 61 2.73 7.02 -7.17
CA CYS A 61 2.83 5.97 -6.14
C CYS A 61 1.86 6.12 -4.96
N SER A 62 0.71 6.79 -5.18
CA SER A 62 -0.30 7.05 -4.15
C SER A 62 0.21 7.81 -2.91
N CYS A 63 1.30 8.56 -3.06
CA CYS A 63 1.92 9.30 -1.95
C CYS A 63 1.06 10.42 -1.38
N CYS A 64 0.14 10.96 -2.18
CA CYS A 64 -0.69 12.09 -1.77
C CYS A 64 -2.02 11.64 -1.15
N LYS A 65 -2.53 12.50 -0.28
CA LYS A 65 -3.90 12.41 0.22
C LYS A 65 -4.88 12.57 -0.95
N ASN A 66 -5.97 11.83 -0.86
CA ASN A 66 -7.08 11.77 -1.79
C ASN A 66 -8.39 11.81 -0.99
N CYS A 67 -9.47 12.17 -1.67
CA CYS A 67 -10.82 12.11 -1.12
C CYS A 67 -11.54 10.91 -1.72
N ILE A 68 -11.92 9.94 -0.90
CA ILE A 68 -12.36 8.64 -1.38
C ILE A 68 -13.72 8.23 -0.84
N ILE A 69 -14.36 7.31 -1.56
CA ILE A 69 -15.45 6.45 -1.10
C ILE A 69 -14.82 5.09 -0.76
N PRO A 70 -14.80 4.66 0.51
CA PRO A 70 -14.22 3.39 0.90
C PRO A 70 -14.87 2.20 0.19
N LEU A 71 -14.04 1.35 -0.42
CA LEU A 71 -14.47 0.08 -1.01
C LEU A 71 -14.30 -1.07 -0.01
N PRO A 72 -15.32 -1.95 0.16
CA PRO A 72 -15.19 -3.11 1.01
C PRO A 72 -14.28 -4.18 0.37
N LYS A 73 -13.65 -5.00 1.22
CA LYS A 73 -12.82 -6.14 0.78
C LYS A 73 -13.57 -7.03 -0.21
N GLY A 74 -12.88 -7.49 -1.25
CA GLY A 74 -13.43 -8.28 -2.34
C GLY A 74 -14.16 -7.48 -3.41
N SER A 75 -14.28 -6.15 -3.26
CA SER A 75 -14.82 -5.29 -4.31
C SER A 75 -13.82 -5.10 -5.44
N PRO A 76 -14.28 -4.93 -6.70
CA PRO A 76 -13.40 -4.49 -7.77
C PRO A 76 -12.83 -3.10 -7.45
N CYS A 77 -11.55 -2.88 -7.74
CA CYS A 77 -10.86 -1.63 -7.48
C CYS A 77 -10.08 -1.13 -8.70
N ASN A 78 -9.88 0.18 -8.76
CA ASN A 78 -8.96 0.81 -9.69
C ASN A 78 -7.70 1.21 -8.92
N PRO A 79 -6.50 0.69 -9.26
CA PRO A 79 -5.27 1.03 -8.56
C PRO A 79 -4.80 2.47 -8.80
N ASN A 80 -5.38 3.15 -9.80
CA ASN A 80 -5.16 4.56 -10.10
C ASN A 80 -6.50 5.30 -10.16
N PRO A 81 -7.15 5.57 -9.01
CA PRO A 81 -8.51 6.10 -8.95
C PRO A 81 -8.63 7.56 -9.40
N GLY A 82 -7.50 8.26 -9.60
CA GLY A 82 -7.48 9.69 -9.88
C GLY A 82 -7.57 10.54 -8.61
N TYR A 83 -7.90 11.83 -8.77
CA TYR A 83 -8.09 12.76 -7.66
C TYR A 83 -9.59 12.92 -7.38
N GLY A 84 -10.02 12.68 -6.15
CA GLY A 84 -11.42 12.72 -5.74
C GLY A 84 -11.94 14.08 -5.26
N ILE A 85 -11.40 15.15 -5.83
CA ILE A 85 -11.91 16.51 -5.61
C ILE A 85 -12.38 17.06 -6.95
N PRO A 86 -13.60 17.63 -7.03
CA PRO A 86 -14.54 17.90 -5.93
C PRO A 86 -15.39 16.71 -5.47
N GLU A 87 -15.42 15.62 -6.23
CA GLU A 87 -16.27 14.46 -5.96
C GLU A 87 -15.42 13.23 -5.58
N PRO A 88 -15.70 12.59 -4.43
CA PRO A 88 -14.91 11.45 -3.94
C PRO A 88 -14.84 10.28 -4.94
N VAL A 89 -13.67 9.64 -5.04
CA VAL A 89 -13.47 8.47 -5.92
C VAL A 89 -13.49 7.15 -5.14
N PRO A 90 -14.07 6.05 -5.69
CA PRO A 90 -14.03 4.75 -5.02
C PRO A 90 -12.59 4.23 -4.88
N TYR A 91 -12.15 3.94 -3.65
CA TYR A 91 -10.81 3.43 -3.41
C TYR A 91 -10.66 2.65 -2.10
N CYS A 92 -9.49 2.04 -1.90
CA CYS A 92 -9.15 1.27 -0.71
C CYS A 92 -9.05 2.18 0.52
N ASP A 93 -9.58 1.72 1.64
CA ASP A 93 -9.42 2.37 2.94
C ASP A 93 -8.16 1.88 3.66
N GLU A 94 -7.92 2.41 4.85
CA GLU A 94 -6.84 2.03 5.74
C GLU A 94 -6.81 0.52 6.02
N GLY A 95 -5.62 -0.08 5.95
CA GLY A 95 -5.45 -1.53 6.10
C GLY A 95 -5.93 -2.34 4.89
N LEU A 96 -6.35 -1.70 3.80
CA LEU A 96 -6.73 -2.35 2.55
C LEU A 96 -5.84 -1.88 1.39
N THR A 97 -5.73 -2.70 0.35
CA THR A 97 -4.98 -2.40 -0.87
C THR A 97 -5.67 -3.00 -2.09
N CYS A 98 -5.38 -2.48 -3.27
CA CYS A 98 -5.90 -3.02 -4.52
C CYS A 98 -4.92 -4.08 -5.01
N ASP A 99 -5.30 -5.37 -4.95
CA ASP A 99 -4.42 -6.45 -5.39
C ASP A 99 -4.33 -6.51 -6.92
N CYS A 100 -3.10 -6.46 -7.41
CA CYS A 100 -2.76 -6.45 -8.82
C CYS A 100 -1.97 -7.67 -9.27
N ARG A 101 -1.93 -8.72 -8.43
CA ARG A 101 -1.32 -10.01 -8.77
C ARG A 101 -2.21 -10.85 -9.70
N THR A 102 -3.52 -10.62 -9.66
CA THR A 102 -4.48 -11.33 -10.52
C THR A 102 -4.53 -10.73 -11.93
N ASN A 103 -4.39 -11.57 -12.97
CA ASN A 103 -4.63 -11.18 -14.35
C ASN A 103 -6.14 -10.97 -14.55
N GLY A 104 -6.60 -9.72 -14.61
CA GLY A 104 -8.00 -9.38 -14.85
C GLY A 104 -8.47 -8.16 -14.04
N VAL A 105 -9.58 -8.33 -13.31
CA VAL A 105 -10.16 -7.32 -12.42
C VAL A 105 -9.40 -7.33 -11.09
N PHE A 106 -8.90 -6.16 -10.68
CA PHE A 106 -8.24 -5.99 -9.39
C PHE A 106 -9.28 -5.94 -8.28
N HIS A 107 -8.96 -6.51 -7.12
CA HIS A 107 -9.88 -6.54 -5.99
C HIS A 107 -9.25 -5.96 -4.73
N VAL A 108 -10.10 -5.39 -3.87
CA VAL A 108 -9.68 -4.87 -2.57
C VAL A 108 -9.32 -6.04 -1.66
N GLU A 109 -8.09 -6.06 -1.17
CA GLU A 109 -7.59 -7.05 -0.23
C GLU A 109 -7.02 -6.38 1.02
N ALA A 110 -6.70 -7.18 2.04
CA ALA A 110 -6.01 -6.66 3.21
C ALA A 110 -4.60 -6.20 2.79
N ALA A 111 -4.22 -4.98 3.17
CA ALA A 111 -2.84 -4.58 3.12
C ALA A 111 -2.07 -5.50 4.08
N HIS A 112 -1.15 -6.29 3.55
CA HIS A 112 -0.28 -7.09 4.39
C HIS A 112 0.61 -6.13 5.18
N SER A 113 0.30 -5.97 6.46
CA SER A 113 1.14 -5.29 7.44
C SER A 113 2.48 -6.01 7.49
N PHE A 114 3.53 -5.39 6.96
CA PHE A 114 4.89 -5.78 7.28
C PHE A 114 5.16 -5.33 8.71
N GLN A 115 5.03 -6.25 9.67
CA GLN A 115 5.70 -6.17 10.97
C GLN A 115 7.11 -6.72 10.84
#